data_AF-A0AAV1LY93-F1
#
_entry.id   AF-A0AAV1LY93-F1
#
_cell.length_a   1.000
_cell.length_b   1.000
_cell.length_c   1.000
_cell.angle_alpha   90.00
_cell.angle_beta   90.00
_cell.angle_gamma   90.00
#
_symmetry.space_group_name_H-M   'P 1'
#
loop_
_entity.id
_entity.type
_entity.pdbx_description
1 polymer ?
#
loop_
_entity_poly.entity_id
_entity_poly.type
_entity_poly.pdbx_seq_one_letter_code
_entity_poly.pdbx_strand_id
1 'polypeptide(L)' 'MELHPDKTPVLLQAGVDDMQMCELSLEETGLTRKRGAEILQHEFEREWARHHGPPYRPLDRMQQQS' A
#
# COMPACT_ATOMS: atom_id res chain seq x y z
N MET A 1 -0.63 -0.03 -3.74
CA MET A 1 -1.63 -0.13 -4.82
C MET A 1 -1.00 0.39 -6.09
N GLU A 2 -1.36 -0.18 -7.24
CA GLU A 2 -0.86 0.22 -8.55
C GLU A 2 -2.04 0.53 -9.46
N LEU A 3 -2.01 1.70 -10.07
CA LEU A 3 -3.04 2.17 -10.99
C LEU A 3 -2.39 2.47 -12.33
N HIS A 4 -2.85 1.80 -13.38
CA HIS A 4 -2.44 2.06 -14.75
C HIS A 4 -3.69 2.36 -15.60
N PRO A 5 -3.65 3.32 -16.53
CA PRO A 5 -4.84 3.76 -17.28
C PRO A 5 -5.63 2.63 -17.96
N ASP A 6 -4.95 1.58 -18.41
CA ASP A 6 -5.54 0.49 -19.21
C ASP A 6 -5.55 -0.86 -18.48
N LYS A 7 -5.29 -0.86 -17.17
CA LYS A 7 -5.27 -2.11 -16.38
C LYS A 7 -6.22 -2.01 -15.21
N THR A 8 -6.73 -3.18 -14.81
CA THR A 8 -7.43 -3.31 -13.54
C THR A 8 -6.49 -2.86 -12.41
N PRO A 9 -6.96 -2.03 -11.47
CA PRO A 9 -6.23 -1.66 -10.26
C PRO A 9 -5.66 -2.88 -9.55
N VAL A 10 -4.39 -2.81 -9.14
CA VAL A 10 -3.73 -3.85 -8.34
C VAL A 10 -3.66 -3.36 -6.90
N LEU A 11 -4.31 -4.09 -6.00
CA LEU A 11 -4.31 -3.80 -4.56
C LEU A 11 -3.41 -4.83 -3.88
N LEU A 12 -2.50 -4.37 -3.04
CA LEU A 12 -1.46 -5.19 -2.43
C LEU A 12 -1.41 -4.89 -0.94
N GLN A 13 -1.40 -5.94 -0.11
CA GLN A 13 -1.33 -5.87 1.34
C GLN A 13 -0.12 -6.64 1.87
N ALA A 14 0.63 -6.01 2.78
CA ALA A 14 1.74 -6.65 3.46
C ALA A 14 1.29 -7.90 4.22
N GLY A 15 2.07 -8.98 4.14
CA GLY A 15 1.77 -10.31 4.65
C GLY A 15 0.91 -11.17 3.72
N VAL A 16 0.30 -10.58 2.69
CA VAL A 16 -0.54 -11.30 1.70
C VAL A 16 0.16 -11.30 0.33
N ASP A 17 0.57 -10.13 -0.12
CA ASP A 17 1.10 -9.89 -1.46
C ASP A 17 2.61 -9.53 -1.43
N ASP A 18 3.34 -9.99 -0.42
CA ASP A 18 4.74 -9.58 -0.17
C ASP A 18 5.65 -9.80 -1.39
N MET A 19 5.45 -10.90 -2.12
CA MET A 19 6.21 -11.20 -3.34
C MET A 19 5.95 -10.22 -4.50
N GLN A 20 4.83 -9.48 -4.44
CA GLN A 20 4.39 -8.53 -5.46
C GLN A 20 4.55 -7.07 -5.00
N MET A 21 4.90 -6.85 -3.72
CA MET A 21 5.17 -5.53 -3.16
C MET A 21 6.66 -5.15 -3.31
N CYS A 22 6.96 -3.88 -3.08
CA CYS A 22 8.34 -3.40 -3.11
C CYS A 22 9.15 -4.02 -1.97
N GLU A 23 10.26 -4.69 -2.31
CA GLU A 23 11.17 -5.32 -1.35
C GLU A 23 12.17 -4.33 -0.72
N LEU A 24 12.24 -3.10 -1.22
CA LEU A 24 13.17 -2.08 -0.72
C LEU A 24 12.62 -1.40 0.53
N SER A 25 13.51 -1.06 1.45
CA SER A 25 13.17 -0.16 2.55
C SER A 25 12.80 1.25 2.03
N LEU A 26 12.04 2.00 2.83
CA LEU A 26 11.62 3.36 2.45
C LEU A 26 12.80 4.27 2.07
N GLU A 27 13.95 4.12 2.73
CA GLU A 27 15.16 4.89 2.43
C GLU A 27 15.78 4.53 1.07
N GLU A 28 15.74 3.25 0.70
CA GLU A 28 16.27 2.71 -0.57
C GLU A 28 15.36 3.04 -1.76
N THR A 29 14.04 3.17 -1.55
CA THR A 29 13.12 3.61 -2.61
C THR A 29 13.39 5.05 -3.09
N GLY A 30 14.04 5.87 -2.27
CA GLY A 30 14.25 7.29 -2.53
C GLY A 30 12.99 8.17 -2.44
N LEU A 31 11.83 7.60 -2.06
CA LEU A 31 10.56 8.34 -1.99
C LEU A 31 10.63 9.52 -1.02
N THR A 32 11.33 9.37 0.11
CA THR A 32 11.50 10.44 1.10
C THR A 32 12.35 11.61 0.61
N ARG A 33 13.15 11.41 -0.45
CA ARG A 33 14.05 12.43 -1.03
C ARG A 33 13.46 13.07 -2.29
N LYS A 34 12.43 12.46 -2.89
CA LYS A 34 11.80 12.97 -4.11
C LYS A 34 10.70 13.97 -3.76
N ARG A 35 10.90 15.24 -4.16
CA ARG A 35 9.92 16.30 -3.94
C ARG A 35 8.58 15.93 -4.60
N GLY A 36 7.50 16.00 -3.83
CA GLY A 36 6.13 15.70 -4.29
C GLY A 36 5.79 14.22 -4.36
N ALA A 37 6.64 13.32 -3.83
CA ALA A 37 6.31 11.90 -3.74
C ALA A 37 5.40 11.58 -2.54
N GLU A 38 5.50 12.35 -1.46
CA GLU A 38 4.62 12.21 -0.30
C GLU A 38 3.18 12.64 -0.66
N ILE A 39 2.21 11.88 -0.16
CA ILE A 39 0.78 12.12 -0.31
C ILE A 39 0.12 12.10 1.06
N LEU A 40 -1.06 12.72 1.17
CA LEU A 40 -1.80 12.71 2.43
C LEU A 40 -2.51 11.36 2.62
N GLN A 41 -2.57 10.89 3.86
CA GLN A 41 -3.23 9.62 4.22
C GLN A 41 -4.66 9.52 3.67
N HIS A 42 -5.46 10.57 3.83
CA HIS A 42 -6.86 10.57 3.39
C HIS A 42 -7.01 10.52 1.85
N GLU A 43 -6.00 10.97 1.09
CA GLU A 43 -6.00 10.85 -0.37
C GLU A 43 -5.75 9.42 -0.79
N PHE A 44 -4.80 8.74 -0.13
CA PHE A 44 -4.59 7.32 -0.31
C PHE A 44 -5.83 6.52 0.05
N GLU A 45 -6.41 6.75 1.24
CA GLU A 45 -7.60 6.01 1.71
C GLU A 45 -8.81 6.18 0.79
N ARG A 46 -9.01 7.41 0.28
CA ARG A 46 -10.07 7.69 -0.69
C ARG A 46 -9.91 6.86 -1.97
N GLU A 47 -8.70 6.80 -2.52
CA GLU A 47 -8.45 6.04 -3.75
C GLU A 47 -8.49 4.52 -3.49
N TRP A 48 -7.96 4.08 -2.35
CA TRP A 48 -8.03 2.69 -1.91
C TRP A 48 -9.47 2.18 -1.78
N ALA A 49 -10.34 2.96 -1.12
CA ALA A 49 -11.76 2.62 -0.96
C ALA A 49 -12.52 2.65 -2.30
N ARG A 50 -12.17 3.59 -3.19
CA ARG A 50 -12.75 3.69 -4.54
C ARG A 50 -12.55 2.42 -5.35
N HIS A 51 -11.42 1.74 -5.18
CA HIS A 51 -11.10 0.48 -5.86
C HIS A 51 -11.44 -0.77 -5.03
N HIS A 52 -12.25 -0.62 -3.98
CA HIS A 52 -12.72 -1.71 -3.12
C HIS A 52 -11.62 -2.40 -2.29
N GLY A 53 -10.57 -1.67 -1.92
CA GLY A 53 -9.54 -2.18 -1.03
C GLY A 53 -10.06 -2.47 0.38
N PRO A 54 -9.62 -3.56 1.03
CA PRO A 54 -10.07 -3.91 2.38
C PRO A 54 -9.60 -2.88 3.42
N PRO A 55 -10.31 -2.69 4.53
CA PRO A 55 -9.86 -1.83 5.62
C PRO A 55 -8.48 -2.24 6.11
N TYR A 56 -7.62 -1.27 6.42
CA TYR A 56 -6.30 -1.55 6.99
C TYR A 56 -6.42 -2.34 8.30
N ARG A 57 -5.67 -3.44 8.40
CA ARG A 57 -5.59 -4.29 9.60
C ARG A 57 -4.15 -4.25 10.12
N PRO A 58 -3.90 -3.68 11.31
CA PRO A 58 -2.59 -3.74 11.93
C PRO A 58 -2.16 -5.19 12.18
N LEU A 59 -0.92 -5.53 11.82
CA LEU A 59 -0.34 -6.87 11.97
C LEU A 59 -0.37 -7.38 13.44
N ASP A 60 -0.37 -6.48 14.43
CA ASP A 60 -0.43 -6.81 15.86
C ASP A 60 -1.69 -7.59 16.28
N ARG A 61 -2.77 -7.53 15.48
CA ARG A 61 -4.00 -8.27 15.77
C ARG A 61 -4.01 -9.71 15.26
N MET A 62 -3.02 -10.12 14.45
CA MET A 62 -2.93 -11.49 13.94
C MET A 62 -2.11 -12.44 14.82
N GLN A 63 -1.33 -11.92 15.79
CA GLN A 63 -0.50 -12.76 16.68
C GLN A 63 -1.17 -13.16 18.01
N GLN A 64 -2.42 -12.74 18.26
CA GLN A 64 -3.14 -13.06 19.51
C GLN A 64 -4.25 -14.13 19.34
N GLN A 65 -4.29 -14.81 18.20
CA GLN A 65 -5.22 -15.93 17.96
C GLN A 65 -4.43 -17.15 17.45
N SER A 66 -3.59 -17.70 18.34
CA SER A 66 -2.94 -19.01 18.19
C SER A 66 -2.94 -19.71 19.55
#